data_AF-A0A0G4PKF4-F1
#
_entry.id   AF-A0A0G4PKF4-F1
#
_cell.length_a   1.000
_cell.length_b   1.000
_cell.length_c   1.000
_cell.angle_alpha   90.00
_cell.angle_beta   90.00
_cell.angle_gamma   90.00
#
_symmetry.space_group_name_H-M   'P 1'
#
loop_
_entity.id
_entity.type
_entity.pdbx_description
1 polymer ?
#
loop_
_entity_poly.entity_id
_entity_poly.type
_entity_poly.pdbx_seq_one_letter_code
_entity_poly.pdbx_strand_id
1 'polypeptide(L)' 'MFHDPGCVTRHFDAIHLEEEPLKCNWCEVGLLHRMALQRHASDVHRVRSRWPCSNPMQGLQKQE' A
#
# COMPACT_ATOMS: atom_id res chain seq x y z
N MET A 1 16.41 -9.76 1.75
CA MET A 1 17.38 -8.70 1.41
C MET A 1 16.58 -7.46 1.05
N PHE A 2 16.85 -6.32 1.69
CA PHE A 2 16.15 -5.06 1.36
C PHE A 2 16.84 -4.42 0.16
N HIS A 3 16.07 -3.99 -0.83
CA HIS A 3 16.60 -3.44 -2.09
C HIS A 3 16.59 -1.90 -2.13
N ASP A 4 15.91 -1.26 -1.19
CA ASP A 4 15.89 0.19 -1.02
C ASP A 4 15.81 0.56 0.48
N PRO A 5 16.31 1.75 0.88
CA PRO A 5 16.34 2.17 2.28
C PRO A 5 14.94 2.34 2.89
N GLY A 6 13.92 2.72 2.12
CA GLY A 6 12.54 2.85 2.61
C GLY A 6 11.93 1.50 3.03
N CYS A 7 12.34 0.39 2.39
CA CYS A 7 11.95 -0.94 2.86
C CYS A 7 12.57 -1.30 4.22
N VAL A 8 13.81 -0.87 4.48
CA VAL A 8 14.47 -1.10 5.77
C VAL A 8 13.80 -0.29 6.87
N THR A 9 13.54 1.01 6.64
CA THR A 9 12.88 1.89 7.60
C THR A 9 11.52 1.33 8.01
N ARG A 10 10.64 1.04 7.05
CA ARG A 10 9.33 0.47 7.35
C ARG A 10 9.39 -0.86 8.09
N HIS A 11 10.36 -1.72 7.74
CA HIS A 11 10.54 -2.98 8.47
C HIS A 11 10.93 -2.73 9.92
N PHE A 12 11.86 -1.79 10.14
CA PHE A 12 12.29 -1.43 11.48
C PHE A 12 11.15 -0.81 12.30
N ASP A 13 10.38 0.10 11.70
CA ASP A 13 9.24 0.74 12.36
C ASP A 13 8.19 -0.29 12.81
N ALA A 14 7.87 -1.23 11.92
CA ALA A 14 6.88 -2.28 12.16
C ALA A 14 7.29 -3.33 13.20
N ILE A 15 8.57 -3.65 13.31
CA ILE A 15 9.08 -4.79 14.08
C ILE A 15 9.80 -4.36 15.35
N HIS A 16 10.49 -3.22 15.32
CA HIS A 16 11.37 -2.78 16.39
C HIS A 16 10.87 -1.53 17.12
N LEU A 17 10.07 -0.67 16.46
CA LEU A 17 9.48 0.51 17.11
C LEU A 17 8.04 0.27 17.58
N GLU A 18 7.45 -0.88 17.27
CA GLU A 18 6.07 -1.25 17.66
C GLU A 18 5.05 -0.17 17.26
N GLU A 19 5.29 0.53 16.15
CA GLU A 19 4.37 1.58 15.71
C GLU A 19 2.98 0.98 15.42
N GLU A 20 1.93 1.67 15.88
CA GLU A 20 0.57 1.18 15.69
C GLU A 20 0.25 1.08 14.19
N PRO A 21 -0.34 -0.04 13.75
CA PRO A 21 -0.69 -0.22 12.35
C PRO A 21 -1.74 0.81 11.92
N LEU A 22 -1.66 1.25 10.67
CA LEU A 22 -2.64 2.15 10.07
C LEU A 22 -3.97 1.40 9.91
N LYS A 23 -4.97 1.84 10.68
CA LYS A 23 -6.30 1.22 10.71
C LYS A 23 -7.08 1.57 9.45
N CYS A 24 -7.77 0.57 8.89
CA CYS A 24 -8.73 0.79 7.83
C CYS A 24 -9.99 1.46 8.39
N ASN A 25 -10.57 2.39 7.62
CA ASN A 25 -11.79 3.07 8.03
C ASN A 25 -13.06 2.24 7.82
N TRP A 26 -12.96 1.15 7.05
CA TRP A 26 -14.10 0.31 6.67
C TRP A 26 -14.08 -1.08 7.31
N CYS A 27 -12.97 -1.48 7.94
CA CYS A 27 -12.84 -2.74 8.66
C CYS A 27 -11.73 -2.67 9.72
N GLU A 28 -11.59 -3.72 10.52
CA GLU A 28 -10.64 -3.78 11.63
C GLU A 28 -9.19 -4.12 11.20
N VAL A 29 -8.92 -4.18 9.90
CA VAL A 29 -7.57 -4.49 9.40
C VAL A 29 -6.65 -3.30 9.65
N GLY A 30 -5.55 -3.58 10.39
CA GLY A 30 -4.41 -2.69 10.53
C GLY A 30 -3.30 -3.05 9.54
N LEU A 31 -2.71 -2.05 8.88
CA LEU A 31 -1.62 -2.25 7.93
C LEU A 31 -0.42 -1.38 8.24
N LEU A 32 0.77 -1.95 8.06
CA LEU A 32 2.04 -1.33 8.45
C LEU A 32 2.43 -0.09 7.64
N HIS A 33 1.79 0.18 6.49
CA HIS A 33 2.11 1.35 5.68
C HIS A 33 1.00 1.77 4.71
N ARG A 34 0.97 3.06 4.38
CA ARG A 34 -0.06 3.73 3.57
C ARG A 34 -0.36 3.06 2.23
N MET A 35 0.66 2.65 1.48
CA MET A 35 0.46 2.00 0.17
C MET A 35 -0.21 0.62 0.30
N ALA A 36 0.06 -0.11 1.37
CA ALA A 36 -0.64 -1.36 1.66
C ALA A 36 -2.11 -1.06 1.98
N LEU A 37 -2.39 -0.01 2.77
CA LEU A 37 -3.75 0.43 3.09
C LEU A 37 -4.54 0.88 1.86
N GLN A 38 -3.91 1.60 0.93
CA GLN A 38 -4.54 2.01 -0.33
C GLN A 38 -4.89 0.79 -1.20
N ARG A 39 -3.96 -0.17 -1.33
CA ARG A 39 -4.22 -1.41 -2.07
C ARG A 39 -5.33 -2.22 -1.40
N HIS A 40 -5.28 -2.41 -0.10
CA HIS A 40 -6.33 -3.07 0.67
C HIS A 40 -7.70 -2.41 0.46
N ALA A 41 -7.78 -1.08 0.56
CA ALA A 41 -9.03 -0.36 0.34
C ALA A 41 -9.55 -0.54 -1.10
N SER A 42 -8.67 -0.56 -2.09
CA SER A 42 -9.02 -0.83 -3.49
C SER A 42 -9.47 -2.27 -3.71
N ASP A 43 -8.72 -3.25 -3.20
CA ASP A 43 -8.94 -4.67 -3.50
C ASP A 43 -10.13 -5.24 -2.70
N VAL A 44 -10.26 -4.86 -1.43
CA VAL A 44 -11.28 -5.39 -0.51
C VAL A 44 -12.55 -4.53 -0.52
N HIS A 45 -12.40 -3.21 -0.45
CA HIS A 45 -13.52 -2.29 -0.34
C HIS A 45 -13.90 -1.63 -1.67
N ARG A 46 -13.19 -1.92 -2.77
CA ARG A 46 -13.39 -1.30 -4.09
C ARG A 46 -13.32 0.23 -4.04
N VAL A 47 -12.56 0.76 -3.07
CA VAL A 47 -12.32 2.18 -2.92
C VAL A 47 -11.26 2.58 -3.94
N ARG A 48 -11.70 3.28 -4.98
CA ARG A 48 -10.80 3.82 -5.98
C ARG A 48 -10.02 4.99 -5.37
N SER A 49 -8.71 4.82 -5.19
CA SER A 49 -7.85 5.88 -4.72
C SER A 49 -7.97 7.10 -5.65
N ARG A 50 -8.21 8.29 -5.07
CA ARG A 50 -8.36 9.55 -5.82
C ARG A 50 -7.04 10.05 -6.42
N TRP A 51 -5.92 9.40 -6.07
CA TRP A 51 -4.60 9.67 -6.61
C TRP A 51 -4.40 8.88 -7.90
N PRO A 52 -4.35 9.53 -9.09
CA PRO A 52 -3.85 8.86 -10.27
C PRO A 52 -2.41 8.43 -9.98
N CYS A 53 -2.11 7.15 -10.20
CA CYS A 53 -0.72 6.69 -10.22
C CYS A 53 -0.01 7.42 -11.37
N SER A 54 0.78 8.43 -11.06
CA SER A 54 1.75 8.99 -12.00
C SER A 54 2.93 8.03 -12.11
N ASN A 55 2.76 6.93 -12.83
CA ASN A 55 3.89 6.16 -13.35
C ASN A 55 3.57 5.73 -14.79
N PRO A 56 4.39 6.14 -15.79
CA PRO A 56 4.25 5.69 -17.16
C PRO A 56 4.81 4.27 -17.29
N MET A 57 4.35 3.55 -18.33
CA MET A 57 4.72 2.18 -18.76
C MET A 57 3.94 1.06 -18.03
N GLN A 58 3.07 0.26 -18.66
CA GLN A 58 2.83 0.02 -20.08
C GLN A 58 1.33 -0.27 -20.30
N GLY A 59 0.81 0.30 -21.37
CA GLY A 59 -0.41 -0.20 -21.97
C GLY A 59 -0.15 -1.61 -22.51
N LEU A 60 -1.02 -2.54 -22.13
CA LEU A 60 -1.40 -3.61 -23.03
C LEU A 60 -2.93 -3.60 -23.08
N GLN A 61 -3.43 -2.78 -24.01
CA GLN A 61 -4.77 -2.91 -24.55
C GLN A 61 -4.89 -4.31 -25.12
N LYS A 62 -5.78 -5.10 -24.53
CA LYS A 62 -6.42 -6.21 -25.22
C LYS A 62 -7.68 -5.62 -25.83
N GLN A 63 -7.72 -5.53 -27.16
CA GLN A 63 -8.91 -5.68 -27.99
C GLN A 63 -8.52 -5.54 -29.47
N GLU A 64 -8.95 -6.57 -30.22
CA GLU A 64 -9.00 -6.79 -31.69
C GLU A 64 -7.76 -6.60 -32.58
#